data_AF-A0A0L7K2I7-F1
#
_entry.id   AF-A0A0L7K2I7-F1
#
_cell.length_a   1.000
_cell.length_b   1.000
_cell.length_c   1.000
_cell.angle_alpha   90.00
_cell.angle_beta   90.00
_cell.angle_gamma   90.00
#
_symmetry.space_group_name_H-M   'P 1'
#
loop_
_entity.id
_entity.type
_entity.pdbx_description
1 polymer ?
#
loop_
_entity_poly.entity_id
_entity_poly.type
_entity_poly.pdbx_seq_one_letter_code
_entity_poly.pdbx_strand_id
1 'polypeptide(L)'
;MVWLLMNDLDYETSREQPLYSRFPMLEITSMIPDIGFELLKANFLNLGNFQGLGDAARCPSWKTISQAPRSSPRFIKTHLPLSMLPPNLLNTAKVVYVARDPRDVLPWTPIVTHANEAWEQRHHPNLHFVFYEDML
;
A
#
# COMPACT_ATOMS: atom_id res chain seq x y z
N MET A 1 0.97 11.18 5.01
CA MET A 1 0.14 12.33 4.60
C MET A 1 -1.34 11.98 4.49
N VAL A 2 -1.77 11.17 3.51
CA VAL A 2 -3.21 10.90 3.22
C VAL A 2 -4.05 10.54 4.45
N TRP A 3 -3.56 9.63 5.32
CA TRP A 3 -4.32 9.24 6.50
C TRP A 3 -4.53 10.38 7.50
N LEU A 4 -3.52 11.22 7.71
CA LEU A 4 -3.67 12.39 8.60
C LEU A 4 -4.69 13.37 8.04
N LEU A 5 -4.65 13.65 6.73
CA LEU A 5 -5.62 14.54 6.08
C LEU A 5 -7.06 14.03 6.21
N MET A 6 -7.26 12.71 6.20
CA MET A 6 -8.57 12.08 6.33
C MET A 6 -9.02 11.82 7.77
N ASN A 7 -8.16 12.08 8.75
CA ASN A 7 -8.44 11.90 10.19
C ASN A 7 -8.09 13.19 10.95
N ASP A 8 -8.43 14.35 10.39
CA ASP A 8 -8.35 15.67 11.04
C ASP A 8 -6.99 15.99 11.68
N LEU A 9 -5.90 15.55 11.04
CA LEU A 9 -4.52 15.70 11.51
C LEU A 9 -4.29 15.07 12.90
N ASP A 10 -4.90 13.91 13.17
CA ASP A 10 -4.68 13.13 14.41
C ASP A 10 -3.25 12.55 14.48
N TYR A 11 -2.33 13.37 14.96
CA TYR A 11 -0.92 12.99 15.12
C TYR A 11 -0.70 11.96 16.22
N GLU A 12 -1.52 11.97 17.28
CA GLU A 12 -1.38 11.07 18.42
C GLU A 12 -1.63 9.62 18.00
N THR A 13 -2.79 9.34 17.40
CA THR A 13 -3.10 7.99 16.89
C THR A 13 -2.11 7.57 15.81
N SER A 14 -1.67 8.49 14.95
CA SER A 14 -0.73 8.18 13.87
C SER A 14 0.65 7.73 14.38
N ARG A 15 1.04 8.21 15.55
CA ARG A 15 2.30 7.89 16.23
C ARG A 15 2.20 6.58 16.99
N GLU A 16 1.08 6.34 17.65
CA GLU A 16 0.83 5.11 18.40
C GLU A 16 0.64 3.90 17.50
N GLN A 17 -0.11 4.05 16.40
CA GLN A 17 -0.42 2.93 15.51
C GLN A 17 0.60 2.77 14.39
N PRO A 18 1.16 1.56 14.21
CA PRO A 18 2.10 1.30 13.14
C PRO A 18 1.45 1.49 11.76
N LEU A 19 2.28 1.83 10.77
CA LEU A 19 1.81 2.16 9.43
C LEU A 19 1.01 1.01 8.80
N TYR A 20 1.42 -0.25 9.00
CA TYR A 20 0.73 -1.40 8.44
C TYR A 20 -0.72 -1.55 8.94
N SER A 21 -0.99 -1.24 10.21
CA SER A 21 -2.34 -1.29 10.78
C SER A 21 -3.25 -0.22 10.16
N ARG A 22 -2.68 0.91 9.76
CA ARG A 22 -3.40 2.02 9.11
C ARG A 22 -3.50 1.86 7.61
N PHE A 23 -2.49 1.26 6.97
CA PHE A 23 -2.40 0.97 5.53
C PHE A 23 -1.94 -0.47 5.32
N PRO A 24 -2.85 -1.46 5.41
CA PRO A 24 -2.52 -2.82 5.00
C PRO A 24 -2.06 -2.84 3.54
N MET A 25 -0.94 -3.53 3.31
CA MET A 25 -0.37 -3.71 1.98
C MET A 25 -0.98 -4.96 1.32
N LEU A 26 -1.62 -4.80 0.16
CA LEU A 26 -2.44 -5.84 -0.47
C LEU A 26 -1.64 -7.11 -0.80
N GLU A 27 -0.40 -6.96 -1.25
CA GLU A 27 0.41 -8.06 -1.79
C GLU A 27 1.40 -8.69 -0.79
N ILE A 28 1.50 -8.19 0.46
CA ILE A 28 2.53 -8.64 1.42
C ILE A 28 2.47 -10.14 1.68
N THR A 29 1.27 -10.70 1.84
CA THR A 29 1.10 -12.13 2.14
C THR A 29 1.26 -13.03 0.92
N SER A 30 1.17 -12.47 -0.29
CA SER A 30 1.44 -13.20 -1.52
C SER A 30 2.94 -13.32 -1.81
N MET A 31 3.76 -12.43 -1.24
CA MET A 31 5.23 -12.44 -1.38
C MET A 31 5.93 -13.34 -0.37
N ILE A 32 5.23 -13.81 0.66
CA ILE A 32 5.77 -14.65 1.73
C ILE A 32 5.22 -16.06 1.53
N PRO A 33 6.01 -17.03 1.07
CA PRO A 33 5.59 -18.43 1.05
C PRO A 33 5.20 -18.90 2.45
N ASP A 34 4.31 -19.89 2.56
CA ASP A 34 3.89 -20.45 3.87
C ASP A 34 5.10 -20.86 4.74
N ILE A 35 6.18 -21.34 4.11
CA ILE A 35 7.44 -21.67 4.80
C ILE A 35 8.21 -20.42 5.28
N GLY A 36 8.19 -19.34 4.49
CA GLY A 36 8.77 -18.06 4.87
C GLY A 36 8.05 -17.45 6.08
N PHE A 37 6.77 -17.76 6.22
CA PHE A 37 5.95 -17.38 7.36
C PHE A 37 6.35 -18.09 8.66
N GLU A 38 6.64 -19.38 8.58
CA GLU A 38 7.16 -20.15 9.72
C GLU A 38 8.57 -19.68 10.11
N LEU A 39 9.41 -19.32 9.12
CA LEU A 39 10.73 -18.73 9.38
C LEU A 39 10.66 -17.31 9.97
N LEU A 40 9.66 -16.52 9.58
CA LEU A 40 9.33 -15.22 10.18
C LEU A 40 8.87 -15.37 11.63
N LYS A 41 7.98 -16.33 11.91
CA LYS A 41 7.55 -16.67 13.28
C LYS A 41 8.72 -17.16 14.14
N ALA A 42 9.69 -17.85 13.54
CA ALA A 42 10.88 -18.36 14.22
C ALA A 42 11.96 -17.30 14.50
N ASN A 43 11.66 -16.00 14.37
CA ASN A 43 12.58 -14.87 14.61
C ASN A 43 13.87 -14.85 13.75
N PHE A 44 13.96 -15.65 12.68
CA PHE A 44 15.17 -15.70 11.83
C PHE A 44 15.35 -14.45 10.96
N LEU A 45 14.25 -13.79 10.62
CA LEU A 45 14.25 -12.45 10.05
C LEU A 45 13.75 -11.53 11.16
N ASN A 46 14.62 -10.67 11.69
CA ASN A 46 14.32 -9.77 12.81
C ASN A 46 13.37 -8.62 12.37
N LEU A 47 12.21 -8.98 11.83
CA LEU A 47 11.16 -8.11 11.28
C LEU A 47 10.15 -7.67 12.36
N GLY A 48 10.38 -8.07 13.62
CA GLY A 48 9.49 -7.84 14.75
C GLY A 48 9.09 -6.39 14.98
N ASN A 49 9.86 -5.42 14.45
CA ASN A 49 9.59 -3.99 14.56
C ASN A 49 9.50 -3.25 13.22
N PHE A 50 9.48 -3.94 12.06
CA PHE A 50 9.41 -3.26 10.77
C PHE A 50 7.96 -2.87 10.46
N GLN A 51 7.56 -1.68 10.92
CA GLN A 51 6.27 -1.03 10.57
C GLN A 51 5.00 -1.84 10.92
N GLY A 52 5.06 -2.80 11.85
CA GLY A 52 3.92 -3.65 12.22
C GLY A 52 3.71 -4.88 11.32
N LEU A 53 4.70 -5.26 10.51
CA LEU A 53 4.61 -6.46 9.65
C LEU A 53 4.48 -7.79 10.41
N GLY A 54 4.72 -7.83 11.72
CA GLY A 54 4.47 -9.02 12.54
C GLY A 54 3.01 -9.50 12.48
N ASP A 55 2.06 -8.56 12.40
CA ASP A 55 0.64 -8.87 12.22
C ASP A 55 0.28 -9.15 10.77
N ALA A 56 1.04 -8.58 9.83
CA ALA A 56 0.95 -8.85 8.39
C ALA A 56 1.29 -10.29 8.04
N ALA A 57 2.19 -10.91 8.81
CA ALA A 57 2.32 -12.35 8.79
C ALA A 57 0.97 -12.93 9.23
N ARG A 58 0.61 -12.91 10.51
CA ARG A 58 -0.50 -13.68 11.11
C ARG A 58 -1.82 -13.80 10.30
N CYS A 59 -2.23 -12.77 9.58
CA CYS A 59 -3.44 -12.79 8.75
C CYS A 59 -3.15 -12.31 7.31
N PRO A 60 -3.65 -13.03 6.27
CA PRO A 60 -3.66 -12.53 4.90
C PRO A 60 -4.23 -11.11 4.81
N SER A 61 -3.50 -10.21 4.15
CA SER A 61 -3.85 -8.79 3.98
C SER A 61 -5.29 -8.60 3.47
N TRP A 62 -5.70 -9.40 2.50
CA TRP A 62 -7.05 -9.35 1.93
C TRP A 62 -8.16 -9.70 2.94
N LYS A 63 -7.89 -10.60 3.90
CA LYS A 63 -8.85 -10.93 4.97
C LYS A 63 -9.03 -9.75 5.91
N THR A 64 -7.94 -9.13 6.33
CA THR A 64 -7.96 -7.92 7.16
C THR A 64 -8.74 -6.81 6.48
N ILE A 65 -8.50 -6.58 5.18
CA ILE A 65 -9.22 -5.57 4.38
C ILE A 65 -10.72 -5.90 4.26
N SER A 66 -11.09 -7.19 4.15
CA SER A 66 -12.49 -7.62 4.06
C SER A 66 -13.26 -7.54 5.38
N GLN A 67 -12.56 -7.74 6.50
CA GLN A 67 -13.12 -7.73 7.85
C GLN A 67 -13.15 -6.33 8.47
N ALA A 68 -12.43 -5.38 7.89
CA ALA A 68 -12.42 -3.99 8.34
C ALA A 68 -13.86 -3.41 8.39
N PRO A 69 -14.20 -2.62 9.43
CA PRO A 69 -15.52 -2.02 9.56
C PRO A 69 -15.92 -1.24 8.30
N ARG A 70 -17.18 -1.38 7.86
CA ARG A 70 -17.72 -0.56 6.76
C ARG A 70 -18.07 0.87 7.18
N SER A 71 -18.10 1.14 8.49
CA SER A 71 -18.41 2.45 9.05
C SER A 71 -17.27 3.46 8.93
N SER A 72 -16.05 3.01 8.64
CA SER A 72 -14.88 3.87 8.46
C SER A 72 -14.24 3.71 7.07
N PRO A 73 -13.58 4.75 6.53
CA PRO A 73 -12.82 4.63 5.29
C PRO A 73 -11.71 3.59 5.41
N ARG A 74 -11.56 2.75 4.37
CA ARG A 74 -10.46 1.79 4.27
C ARG A 74 -9.31 2.41 3.50
N PHE A 75 -8.13 2.39 4.09
CA PHE A 75 -6.88 2.82 3.46
C PHE A 75 -6.11 1.58 3.05
N ILE A 76 -5.72 1.51 1.78
CA ILE A 76 -5.03 0.34 1.22
C ILE A 76 -3.77 0.84 0.53
N LYS A 77 -2.65 0.15 0.77
CA LYS A 77 -1.40 0.35 0.05
C LYS A 77 -1.19 -0.81 -0.93
N THR A 78 -0.68 -0.53 -2.11
CA THR A 78 -0.26 -1.58 -3.04
C THR A 78 0.79 -1.07 -4.01
N HIS A 79 1.67 -1.96 -4.43
CA HIS A 79 2.64 -1.82 -5.51
C HIS A 79 2.23 -2.62 -6.76
N LEU A 80 0.99 -3.14 -6.80
CA LEU A 80 0.47 -3.79 -7.99
C LEU A 80 0.06 -2.76 -9.06
N PRO A 81 0.25 -3.08 -10.34
CA PRO A 81 -0.25 -2.25 -11.43
C PRO A 81 -1.78 -2.22 -11.45
N LEU A 82 -2.37 -1.19 -12.07
CA LEU A 82 -3.83 -1.04 -12.15
C LEU A 82 -4.48 -2.24 -12.86
N SER A 83 -3.79 -2.84 -13.84
CA SER A 83 -4.20 -4.04 -14.56
C SER A 83 -4.35 -5.29 -13.68
N MET A 84 -3.70 -5.33 -12.52
CA MET A 84 -3.81 -6.42 -11.53
C MET A 84 -4.83 -6.13 -10.42
N LEU A 85 -5.49 -4.97 -10.46
CA LEU A 85 -6.53 -4.56 -9.51
C LEU A 85 -7.92 -4.69 -10.16
N PRO A 86 -9.02 -4.58 -9.39
CA PRO A 86 -10.36 -4.62 -9.97
C PRO A 86 -10.53 -3.59 -11.11
N PRO A 87 -11.05 -3.97 -12.28
CA PRO A 87 -11.11 -3.07 -13.44
C PRO A 87 -12.01 -1.85 -13.22
N ASN A 88 -12.95 -1.93 -12.28
CA ASN A 88 -13.83 -0.86 -11.85
C ASN A 88 -13.31 -0.12 -10.60
N LEU A 89 -12.03 -0.24 -10.26
CA LEU A 89 -11.43 0.39 -9.07
C LEU A 89 -11.70 1.90 -9.05
N LEU A 90 -11.43 2.60 -10.15
CA LEU A 90 -11.58 4.05 -10.23
C LEU A 90 -13.05 4.51 -10.17
N ASN A 91 -14.02 3.61 -10.38
CA ASN A 91 -15.45 3.91 -10.20
C ASN A 91 -15.89 3.81 -8.73
N THR A 92 -15.09 3.14 -7.88
CA THR A 92 -15.49 2.78 -6.51
C THR A 92 -14.58 3.36 -5.43
N ALA A 93 -13.33 3.66 -5.75
CA ALA A 93 -12.32 4.13 -4.81
C ALA A 93 -11.51 5.29 -5.39
N LYS A 94 -10.88 6.06 -4.49
CA LYS A 94 -9.91 7.10 -4.84
C LYS A 94 -8.50 6.53 -4.75
N VAL A 95 -7.67 6.84 -5.76
CA VAL A 95 -6.30 6.34 -5.87
C VAL A 95 -5.35 7.53 -5.92
N VAL A 96 -4.33 7.51 -5.07
CA VAL A 96 -3.17 8.41 -5.18
C VAL A 96 -2.01 7.58 -5.70
N TYR A 97 -1.57 7.87 -6.92
CA TYR A 97 -0.45 7.19 -7.56
C TYR A 97 0.80 8.06 -7.46
N VAL A 98 1.88 7.50 -6.93
CA VAL A 98 3.17 8.20 -6.78
C VAL A 98 4.16 7.64 -7.80
N ALA A 99 4.59 8.48 -8.72
CA ALA A 99 5.69 8.20 -9.64
C ALA A 99 6.99 8.83 -9.12
N ARG A 100 8.13 8.29 -9.54
CA ARG A 100 9.47 8.80 -9.23
C ARG A 100 10.38 8.55 -10.42
N ASP A 101 11.45 9.33 -10.57
CA ASP A 101 12.48 9.08 -11.56
C ASP A 101 12.96 7.61 -11.50
N PRO A 102 12.87 6.84 -12.59
CA PRO A 102 13.22 5.42 -12.59
C PRO A 102 14.70 5.17 -12.26
N ARG A 103 15.58 6.15 -12.46
CA ARG A 103 17.01 6.07 -12.10
C ARG A 103 17.21 6.00 -10.59
N ASP A 104 16.29 6.57 -9.83
CA ASP A 104 16.35 6.66 -8.36
C ASP A 104 15.52 5.59 -7.63
N VAL A 105 14.77 4.77 -8.37
CA VAL A 105 13.93 3.69 -7.83
C VAL A 105 14.62 2.34 -8.03
N LEU A 106 14.42 1.74 -9.20
CA LEU A 106 14.88 0.42 -9.60
C LEU A 106 14.86 0.40 -11.14
N PRO A 107 15.93 0.85 -11.81
CA PRO A 107 15.93 1.03 -13.27
C PRO A 107 15.74 -0.27 -14.05
N TRP A 108 15.90 -1.43 -13.41
CA TRP A 108 15.83 -2.76 -14.01
C TRP A 108 14.44 -3.42 -13.91
N THR A 109 13.48 -2.82 -13.23
CA THR A 109 12.10 -3.35 -13.15
C THR A 109 11.20 -2.73 -14.22
N PRO A 110 10.06 -3.34 -14.57
CA PRO A 110 9.09 -2.78 -15.51
C PRO A 110 8.34 -1.54 -14.94
N ILE A 111 9.06 -0.60 -14.34
CA ILE A 111 8.53 0.58 -13.66
C ILE A 111 7.90 1.58 -14.63
N VAL A 112 8.45 1.70 -15.85
CA VAL A 112 7.91 2.59 -16.89
C VAL A 112 6.56 2.09 -17.37
N THR A 113 6.44 0.80 -17.67
CA THR A 113 5.15 0.20 -18.07
C THR A 113 4.13 0.28 -16.94
N HIS A 114 4.55 0.07 -15.70
CA HIS A 114 3.70 0.23 -14.52
C HIS A 114 3.19 1.67 -14.35
N ALA A 115 4.07 2.67 -14.53
CA ALA A 115 3.70 4.08 -14.46
C ALA A 115 2.79 4.51 -15.62
N ASN A 116 3.00 3.96 -16.83
CA ASN A 116 2.18 4.26 -17.99
C ASN A 116 0.70 3.91 -17.78
N GLU A 117 0.39 2.77 -17.14
CA GLU A 117 -1.01 2.41 -16.83
C GLU A 117 -1.71 3.49 -15.99
N ALA A 118 -1.04 4.01 -14.97
CA ALA A 118 -1.60 5.09 -14.14
C ALA A 118 -1.59 6.44 -14.87
N TRP A 119 -0.59 6.70 -15.71
CA TRP A 119 -0.46 7.92 -16.48
C TRP A 119 -1.57 8.08 -17.53
N GLU A 120 -1.98 6.99 -18.18
CA GLU A 120 -3.11 6.97 -19.11
C GLU A 120 -4.42 7.38 -18.42
N GLN A 121 -4.58 7.01 -17.15
CA GLN A 121 -5.74 7.31 -16.32
C GLN A 121 -5.61 8.61 -15.50
N ARG A 122 -4.55 9.42 -15.71
CA ARG A 122 -4.23 10.60 -14.86
C ARG A 122 -5.29 11.69 -14.81
N HIS A 123 -6.16 11.75 -15.81
CA HIS A 123 -7.25 12.72 -15.88
C HIS A 123 -8.56 12.20 -15.27
N HIS A 124 -8.57 10.95 -14.80
CA HIS A 124 -9.74 10.37 -14.15
C HIS A 124 -10.00 11.08 -12.81
N PRO A 125 -11.24 11.50 -12.47
CA PRO A 125 -11.53 12.30 -11.28
C PRO A 125 -11.21 11.60 -9.93
N ASN A 126 -11.07 10.27 -9.95
CA ASN A 126 -10.69 9.47 -8.79
C ASN A 126 -9.23 8.99 -8.79
N LEU A 127 -8.40 9.43 -9.75
CA LEU A 127 -6.96 9.16 -9.75
C LEU A 127 -6.19 10.47 -9.62
N HIS A 128 -5.37 10.57 -8.58
CA HIS A 128 -4.46 11.69 -8.41
C HIS A 128 -3.03 11.18 -8.63
N PHE A 129 -2.43 11.61 -9.74
CA PHE A 129 -1.05 11.26 -10.11
C PHE A 129 -0.11 12.34 -9.57
N VAL A 130 0.89 11.94 -8.79
CA VAL A 130 1.89 12.85 -8.21
C VAL A 130 3.30 12.35 -8.46
N PHE A 131 4.25 13.26 -8.63
CA PHE A 131 5.67 12.93 -8.67
C PHE A 131 6.27 13.05 -7.27
N TYR A 132 7.17 12.14 -6.95
CA TYR A 132 7.90 12.13 -5.68
C TYR A 132 8.73 13.39 -5.51
N GLU A 133 9.31 13.87 -6.60
CA GLU A 133 10.18 15.04 -6.67
C GLU A 133 9.46 16.33 -6.28
N ASP A 134 8.13 16.40 -6.48
CA ASP A 134 7.30 17.54 -6.09
C ASP A 134 7.04 17.60 -4.56
N MET A 135 7.38 16.54 -3.83
CA MET A 135 7.17 16.42 -2.38
C MET A 135 8.45 16.63 -1.54
N LEU A 136 9.59 16.91 -2.18
CA LEU A 136 10.86 17.20 -1.54
C LEU A 136 10.93 18.66 -1.06
#